data_AF-A0A1M5SGQ2-F1
#
_entry.id   AF-A0A1M5SGQ2-F1
#
_cell.length_a   1.000
_cell.length_b   1.000
_cell.length_c   1.000
_cell.angle_alpha   90.00
_cell.angle_beta   90.00
_cell.angle_gamma   90.00
#
_symmetry.space_group_name_H-M   'P 1'
#
loop_
_entity.id
_entity.type
_entity.pdbx_description
1 polymer ?
#
loop_
_entity_poly.entity_id
_entity_poly.type
_entity_poly.pdbx_seq_one_letter_code
_entity_poly.pdbx_strand_id
1 'polypeptide(L)' 'MVSFEAVACLMEHRKKGISKAMILHELKAAENLGAEVSTVFTLCPEKFSSPNRLYSGVGFKLVGNMFTWKK' A
#
# COMPACT_ATOMS: atom_id res chain seq x y z
N MET A 1 11.99 5.58 -8.22
CA MET A 1 11.37 4.76 -7.16
C MET A 1 10.70 5.70 -6.17
N VAL A 2 9.47 5.39 -5.77
CA VAL A 2 8.75 6.10 -4.69
C VAL A 2 8.41 5.13 -3.57
N SER A 3 8.38 5.62 -2.34
CA SER A 3 7.88 4.85 -1.20
C SER A 3 6.71 5.59 -0.56
N PHE A 4 5.65 4.85 -0.25
CA PHE A 4 4.49 5.35 0.47
C PHE A 4 4.55 4.92 1.93
N GLU A 5 4.06 5.79 2.81
CA GLU A 5 3.72 5.42 4.18
C GLU A 5 2.32 4.82 4.26
N ALA A 6 2.00 4.19 5.40
CA ALA A 6 0.77 3.44 5.58
C ALA A 6 -0.48 4.32 5.35
N VAL A 7 -1.48 3.77 4.65
CA VAL A 7 -2.77 4.45 4.45
C VAL A 7 -3.70 4.16 5.63
N ALA A 8 -3.99 5.19 6.41
CA ALA A 8 -4.93 5.13 7.52
C ALA A 8 -6.38 5.35 7.05
N CYS A 9 -7.33 4.70 7.74
CA CYS A 9 -8.75 4.95 7.57
C CYS A 9 -9.46 4.83 8.92
N LEU A 10 -10.25 5.85 9.26
CA LEU A 10 -11.08 5.88 10.46
C LEU A 10 -12.01 4.66 10.48
N MET A 11 -12.24 4.11 11.68
CA MET A 11 -12.95 2.83 11.84
C MET A 11 -14.35 2.84 11.19
N GLU A 12 -15.08 3.94 11.36
CA GLU A 12 -16.41 4.21 10.79
C GLU A 12 -16.45 4.29 9.26
N HIS A 13 -15.30 4.38 8.61
CA HIS A 13 -15.17 4.47 7.14
C HIS A 13 -14.50 3.25 6.52
N ARG A 14 -14.14 2.24 7.33
CA ARG A 14 -13.56 0.99 6.84
C ARG A 14 -14.56 0.19 5.99
N LYS A 15 -14.03 -0.75 5.21
CA LYS A 15 -14.78 -1.64 4.30
C LYS A 15 -15.55 -0.94 3.16
N LYS A 16 -15.37 0.37 2.98
CA LYS A 16 -15.94 1.16 1.86
C LYS A 16 -15.03 1.26 0.64
N GLY A 17 -13.87 0.61 0.66
CA GLY A 17 -12.89 0.68 -0.45
C GLY A 17 -12.07 1.98 -0.53
N ILE A 18 -12.27 2.92 0.39
CA ILE A 18 -11.63 4.25 0.38
C ILE A 18 -10.10 4.15 0.31
N SER A 19 -9.47 3.40 1.23
CA SER A 19 -8.02 3.25 1.25
C SER A 19 -7.47 2.61 -0.04
N LYS A 20 -8.24 1.72 -0.68
CA LYS A 20 -7.85 1.11 -1.96
C LYS A 20 -7.85 2.15 -3.07
N ALA A 21 -8.89 2.97 -3.15
CA ALA A 21 -9.00 4.04 -4.13
C ALA A 21 -7.88 5.08 -3.96
N MET A 22 -7.56 5.46 -2.72
CA MET A 22 -6.44 6.37 -2.42
C MET A 22 -5.11 5.81 -2.91
N ILE A 23 -4.78 4.56 -2.56
CA ILE A 23 -3.50 3.95 -3.00
C ILE A 23 -3.43 3.89 -4.53
N LEU A 24 -4.51 3.54 -5.22
CA LEU A 24 -4.53 3.50 -6.68
C LEU A 24 -4.34 4.89 -7.30
N HIS A 25 -4.92 5.93 -6.70
CA HIS A 25 -4.72 7.31 -7.13
C HIS A 25 -3.25 7.72 -7.01
N GLU A 26 -2.64 7.48 -5.85
CA GLU A 26 -1.24 7.82 -5.58
C GLU A 26 -0.27 7.03 -6.47
N LEU A 27 -0.54 5.73 -6.69
CA LEU A 27 0.25 4.92 -7.61
C LEU A 27 0.23 5.47 -9.03
N LYS A 28 -0.95 5.89 -9.52
CA LYS A 28 -1.08 6.50 -10.85
C LYS A 28 -0.36 7.84 -10.93
N ALA A 29 -0.43 8.66 -9.88
CA ALA A 29 0.30 9.92 -9.80
C ALA A 29 1.82 9.68 -9.85
N ALA A 30 2.32 8.71 -9.10
CA ALA A 30 3.73 8.34 -9.12
C ALA A 30 4.20 7.83 -10.49
N GLU A 31 3.41 6.96 -11.15
CA GLU A 31 3.68 6.47 -12.51
C GLU A 31 3.77 7.63 -13.52
N ASN A 32 2.81 8.56 -13.47
CA ASN A 32 2.81 9.75 -14.33
C ASN A 32 4.03 10.67 -14.10
N LEU A 33 4.61 10.63 -12.91
CA LEU A 33 5.84 11.35 -12.56
C LEU A 33 7.12 10.57 -12.90
N GLY A 34 7.00 9.40 -13.54
CA GLY A 34 8.13 8.57 -13.98
C GLY A 34 8.63 7.57 -12.94
N ALA A 35 7.84 7.27 -11.90
CA ALA A 35 8.22 6.23 -10.94
C ALA A 35 8.03 4.83 -11.55
N GLU A 36 9.13 4.13 -11.81
CA GLU A 36 9.12 2.74 -12.30
C GLU A 36 8.84 1.69 -11.21
N VAL A 37 9.06 2.05 -9.95
CA VAL A 37 8.91 1.15 -8.79
C VAL A 37 8.26 1.91 -7.65
N SER A 38 7.28 1.26 -7.03
CA SER A 38 6.59 1.74 -5.84
C SER A 38 6.82 0.78 -4.68
N THR A 39 7.09 1.31 -3.49
CA THR A 39 7.20 0.51 -2.25
C THR A 39 6.25 1.00 -1.16
N VAL A 40 5.84 0.11 -0.26
CA VAL A 40 5.15 0.44 0.98
C VAL A 40 5.89 -0.21 2.13
N PHE A 41 6.14 0.55 3.20
CA PHE A 41 6.75 0.03 4.42
C PHE A 41 5.68 -0.31 5.46
N THR A 42 5.81 -1.46 6.12
CA THR A 42 4.92 -1.90 7.20
C THR A 42 5.75 -2.51 8.32
N LEU A 43 5.68 -1.94 9.52
CA LEU A 43 6.54 -2.32 10.65
C LEU A 43 6.28 -3.73 11.21
N CYS A 44 5.05 -4.26 11.13
CA CYS A 44 4.69 -5.60 11.65
C CYS A 44 3.60 -6.28 10.80
N PRO A 45 3.86 -6.63 9.54
CA PRO A 45 2.84 -7.17 8.65
C PRO A 45 2.22 -8.47 9.17
N GLU A 46 2.96 -9.31 9.89
CA GLU A 46 2.44 -10.50 10.56
C GLU A 46 1.32 -10.20 11.57
N LYS A 47 1.30 -8.99 12.15
CA LYS A 47 0.26 -8.52 13.08
C LYS A 47 -0.87 -7.76 12.40
N PHE A 48 -0.69 -7.33 11.16
CA PHE A 48 -1.59 -6.40 10.46
C PHE A 48 -2.17 -7.01 9.18
N SER A 49 -3.02 -8.04 9.34
CA SER A 49 -3.67 -8.74 8.23
C SER A 49 -4.52 -7.84 7.32
N SER A 50 -5.12 -6.78 7.86
CA SER A 50 -5.97 -5.85 7.10
C SER A 50 -5.16 -4.98 6.12
N PRO A 51 -4.10 -4.25 6.55
CA PRO A 51 -3.18 -3.58 5.64
C PRO A 51 -2.56 -4.50 4.59
N ASN A 52 -2.14 -5.71 4.98
CA ASN A 52 -1.56 -6.66 4.01
C ASN A 52 -2.53 -7.02 2.88
N ARG A 53 -3.81 -7.28 3.22
CA ARG A 53 -4.87 -7.55 2.23
C ARG A 53 -5.13 -6.34 1.33
N LEU A 54 -5.02 -5.13 1.87
CA LEU A 54 -5.13 -3.90 1.10
C LEU A 54 -4.00 -3.79 0.08
N TYR A 55 -2.74 -3.96 0.50
CA TYR A 55 -1.57 -3.86 -0.37
C TYR A 55 -1.54 -4.95 -1.43
N SER A 56 -1.81 -6.21 -1.06
CA SER A 56 -1.93 -7.29 -2.04
C SER A 56 -3.10 -7.06 -3.01
N GLY A 57 -4.22 -6.51 -2.52
CA GLY A 57 -5.40 -6.17 -3.32
C GLY A 57 -5.21 -5.04 -4.34
N VAL A 58 -4.11 -4.27 -4.25
CA VAL A 58 -3.67 -3.31 -5.29
C VAL A 58 -2.44 -3.81 -6.06
N GLY A 59 -1.98 -5.02 -5.79
CA GLY A 59 -0.93 -5.70 -6.54
C GLY A 59 0.49 -5.51 -6.02
N PHE A 60 0.68 -5.02 -4.79
CA PHE A 60 1.99 -5.12 -4.14
C PHE A 60 2.30 -6.56 -3.75
N LYS A 61 3.59 -6.91 -3.77
CA LYS A 61 4.12 -8.19 -3.28
C LYS A 61 5.07 -7.92 -2.12
N LEU A 62 4.99 -8.73 -1.07
CA LEU A 62 5.95 -8.65 0.04
C LEU A 62 7.33 -9.11 -0.45
N VAL A 63 8.38 -8.32 -0.18
CA VAL A 63 9.75 -8.57 -0.64
C VAL A 63 10.75 -8.43 0.51
N GLY A 64 11.76 -9.31 0.56
CA GLY A 64 12.85 -9.24 1.54
C GLY A 64 12.41 -9.56 2.98
N ASN A 65 13.06 -8.90 3.95
CA ASN A 65 12.84 -9.08 5.39
C ASN A 65 11.48 -8.53 5.80
N MET A 66 10.40 -9.21 5.43
CA MET A 66 9.00 -9.09 5.84
C MET A 66 8.32 -7.71 5.87
N PHE A 67 9.00 -6.57 5.86
CA PHE A 67 8.43 -5.23 6.15
C PHE A 67 8.17 -4.38 4.91
N THR A 68 8.67 -4.80 3.74
CA THR A 68 8.61 -4.02 2.51
C THR A 68 7.71 -4.70 1.48
N TRP A 69 6.79 -3.94 0.92
CA TRP A 69 5.92 -4.32 -0.18
C TRP A 69 6.39 -3.59 -1.44
N LYS A 70 6.47 -4.29 -2.58
CA LYS A 70 6.93 -3.74 -3.86
C LYS A 70 5.92 -3.97 -4.98
N LYS A 71 5.72 -2.96 -5.82
CA LYS A 71 4.96 -3.00 -7.07
C LYS A 71 5.80 -2.36 -8.18
#